data_AF-A0A553UWC3-F1
#
_entry.id   AF-A0A553UWC3-F1
#
_cell.length_a   1.000
_cell.length_b   1.000
_cell.length_c   1.000
_cell.angle_alpha   90.00
_cell.angle_beta   90.00
_cell.angle_gamma   90.00
#
_symmetry.space_group_name_H-M   'P 1'
#
loop_
_entity.id
_entity.type
_entity.pdbx_description
1 polymer ?
#
loop_
_entity_poly.entity_id
_entity_poly.type
_entity_poly.pdbx_seq_one_letter_code
_entity_poly.pdbx_strand_id
1 'polypeptide(L)'
;MSTSNPLLTTKFQEALVLAAEWHAAQTRKGSGVPYLSHLLGVASLALEFGANETEAVAALLHDALEDGPHNTGRSHQDLRAEIVRRFGKEAARLVDAATDATPDPHGPKPDWATRKRAYLGHLSQASVSALLVSASDKLHNSRSISVNAFTDGEGVFERFTAGKNGTVQYYRLLADAYHMAAQRPEVAARPRLLALFAELERTVSALETALGLGKEAVRVFAPLG
;
A
#
# COMPACT_ATOMS: atom_id res chain seq x y z
N MET A 1 16.50 23.46 16.66
CA MET A 1 16.23 22.07 17.09
C MET A 1 17.43 21.25 16.72
N SER A 2 18.22 20.80 17.68
CA SER A 2 19.47 20.06 17.45
C SER A 2 19.24 18.61 17.82
N THR A 3 19.31 17.71 16.84
CA THR A 3 19.31 16.26 17.09
C THR A 3 20.69 15.74 16.74
N SER A 4 21.43 15.29 17.76
CA SER A 4 22.74 14.63 17.62
C SER A 4 22.64 13.21 17.06
N ASN A 5 21.43 12.70 16.78
CA ASN A 5 21.21 11.49 15.98
C ASN A 5 20.17 11.76 14.88
N PRO A 6 20.46 11.40 13.62
CA PRO A 6 19.50 11.56 12.54
C PRO A 6 18.33 10.57 12.70
N LEU A 7 17.10 11.04 12.51
CA LEU A 7 15.89 10.20 12.50
C LEU A 7 15.84 9.24 11.30
N LEU A 8 16.48 9.64 10.20
CA LEU A 8 16.70 8.84 9.00
C LEU A 8 18.20 8.77 8.74
N THR A 9 18.74 7.57 8.82
CA THR A 9 20.16 7.26 8.65
C THR A 9 20.48 6.91 7.20
N THR A 10 21.70 6.43 6.95
CA THR A 10 22.11 5.90 5.65
C THR A 10 21.23 4.74 5.19
N LYS A 11 20.58 4.00 6.10
CA LYS A 11 19.64 2.93 5.73
C LYS A 11 18.49 3.45 4.87
N PHE A 12 17.90 4.58 5.23
CA PHE A 12 16.83 5.16 4.42
C PHE A 12 17.34 5.65 3.05
N GLN A 13 18.55 6.21 3.01
CA GLN A 13 19.19 6.63 1.75
C GLN A 13 19.45 5.43 0.82
N GLU A 14 19.98 4.34 1.36
CA GLU A 14 20.21 3.09 0.62
C GLU A 14 18.90 2.47 0.13
N ALA A 15 17.84 2.51 0.94
CA ALA A 15 16.51 2.06 0.53
C ALA A 15 15.94 2.90 -0.61
N LEU A 16 16.16 4.22 -0.59
CA LEU A 16 15.75 5.12 -1.66
C LEU A 16 16.46 4.82 -2.97
N VAL A 17 17.78 4.62 -2.93
CA VAL A 17 18.56 4.24 -4.11
C VAL A 17 18.03 2.92 -4.68
N LEU A 18 17.81 1.93 -3.82
CA LEU A 18 17.32 0.62 -4.23
C LEU A 18 15.89 0.68 -4.82
N ALA A 19 14.99 1.47 -4.22
CA ALA A 19 13.66 1.73 -4.78
C ALA A 19 13.74 2.40 -6.16
N ALA A 20 14.62 3.38 -6.32
CA ALA A 20 14.82 4.06 -7.60
C ALA A 20 15.38 3.12 -8.67
N GLU A 21 16.34 2.25 -8.32
CA GLU A 21 16.92 1.26 -9.22
C GLU A 21 15.90 0.19 -9.65
N TRP A 22 15.19 -0.42 -8.69
CA TRP A 22 14.30 -1.55 -8.95
C TRP A 22 12.98 -1.14 -9.63
N HIS A 23 12.65 0.15 -9.62
CA HIS A 23 11.47 0.69 -10.28
C HIS A 23 11.82 1.74 -11.36
N ALA A 24 13.08 1.78 -11.83
CA ALA A 24 13.59 2.83 -12.73
C ALA A 24 12.78 2.99 -14.02
N ALA A 25 12.34 1.87 -14.61
CA ALA A 25 11.57 1.85 -15.85
C ALA A 25 10.05 1.77 -15.62
N GLN A 26 9.59 1.69 -14.37
CA GLN A 26 8.18 1.51 -14.06
C GLN A 26 7.45 2.85 -14.01
N THR A 27 6.25 2.87 -14.56
CA THR A 27 5.33 4.02 -14.48
C THR A 27 4.03 3.63 -13.78
N ARG A 28 3.34 4.63 -13.22
CA ARG A 28 1.96 4.49 -12.74
C ARG A 28 1.04 4.07 -13.89
N LYS A 29 0.05 3.24 -13.56
CA LYS A 29 -0.92 2.70 -14.52
C LYS A 29 -1.64 3.83 -15.27
N GLY A 30 -1.37 3.94 -16.58
CA GLY A 30 -2.10 4.80 -17.50
C GLY A 30 -1.83 6.31 -17.40
N SER A 31 -0.84 6.76 -16.62
CA SER A 31 -0.52 8.19 -16.50
C SER A 31 0.91 8.57 -16.90
N GLY A 32 1.80 7.60 -17.16
CA GLY A 32 3.21 7.85 -17.51
C GLY A 32 4.06 8.43 -16.37
N VAL A 33 3.45 8.73 -15.21
CA VAL A 33 4.15 9.23 -14.03
C VAL A 33 5.13 8.18 -13.52
N PRO A 34 6.41 8.51 -13.22
CA PRO A 34 7.37 7.55 -12.67
C PRO A 34 6.85 6.86 -11.41
N TYR A 35 7.01 5.54 -11.31
CA TYR A 35 6.49 4.78 -10.17
C TYR A 35 7.14 5.19 -8.85
N LEU A 36 8.40 5.64 -8.89
CA LEU A 36 9.12 6.20 -7.74
C LEU A 36 8.34 7.31 -7.01
N SER A 37 7.51 8.09 -7.72
CA SER A 37 6.63 9.09 -7.09
C SER A 37 5.68 8.48 -6.06
N HIS A 38 5.16 7.27 -6.32
CA HIS A 38 4.31 6.53 -5.39
C HIS A 38 5.09 6.12 -4.15
N LEU A 39 6.25 5.50 -4.34
CA LEU A 39 7.07 4.98 -3.26
C LEU A 39 7.50 6.10 -2.31
N LEU A 40 7.91 7.25 -2.88
CA LEU A 40 8.21 8.46 -2.12
C LEU A 40 6.97 8.99 -1.38
N GLY A 41 5.81 9.03 -2.03
CA GLY A 41 4.57 9.48 -1.42
C GLY A 41 4.12 8.59 -0.26
N VAL A 42 4.26 7.26 -0.39
CA VAL A 42 3.93 6.30 0.67
C VAL A 42 4.89 6.41 1.84
N ALA A 43 6.20 6.54 1.58
CA ALA A 43 7.19 6.77 2.63
C ALA A 43 6.95 8.10 3.37
N SER A 44 6.59 9.17 2.66
CA SER A 44 6.24 10.46 3.24
C SER A 44 5.02 10.34 4.17
N LEU A 45 3.94 9.69 3.70
CA LEU A 45 2.75 9.46 4.51
C LEU A 45 3.07 8.65 5.76
N ALA A 46 3.81 7.54 5.62
CA ALA A 46 4.20 6.72 6.76
C ALA A 46 4.93 7.56 7.83
N LEU A 47 5.90 8.38 7.41
CA LEU A 47 6.65 9.28 8.31
C LEU A 47 5.75 10.31 9.00
N GLU A 48 4.87 10.99 8.25
CA GLU A 48 3.91 11.96 8.80
C GLU A 48 2.95 11.33 9.82
N PHE A 49 2.63 10.06 9.62
CA PHE A 49 1.78 9.26 10.51
C PHE A 49 2.54 8.45 11.57
N GLY A 50 3.80 8.81 11.82
CA GLY A 50 4.56 8.35 12.99
C GLY A 50 5.39 7.10 12.77
N ALA A 51 5.73 6.77 11.52
CA ALA A 51 6.68 5.72 11.21
C ALA A 51 8.05 6.01 11.83
N ASN A 52 8.68 4.96 12.36
CA ASN A 52 10.11 4.94 12.59
C ASN A 52 10.87 4.63 11.28
N GLU A 53 12.20 4.67 11.31
CA GLU A 53 13.03 4.42 10.13
C GLU A 53 12.76 3.05 9.47
N THR A 54 12.61 1.98 10.24
CA THR A 54 12.35 0.63 9.71
C THR A 54 11.01 0.58 8.96
N GLU A 55 9.98 1.22 9.52
CA GLU A 55 8.66 1.34 8.88
C GLU A 55 8.72 2.21 7.63
N ALA A 56 9.50 3.30 7.65
CA ALA A 56 9.70 4.17 6.49
C ALA A 56 10.47 3.48 5.36
N VAL A 57 11.49 2.68 5.68
CA VAL A 57 12.19 1.81 4.72
C VAL A 57 11.22 0.79 4.13
N ALA A 58 10.41 0.13 4.96
CA ALA A 58 9.42 -0.83 4.48
C ALA A 58 8.35 -0.17 3.59
N ALA A 59 7.91 1.04 3.93
CA ALA A 59 6.98 1.84 3.12
C ALA A 59 7.58 2.19 1.74
N LEU A 60 8.86 2.54 1.69
CA LEU A 60 9.56 2.86 0.45
C LEU A 60 9.77 1.62 -0.44
N LEU A 61 9.89 0.44 0.17
CA LEU A 61 10.16 -0.83 -0.51
C LEU A 61 8.93 -1.75 -0.61
N HIS A 62 7.73 -1.28 -0.29
CA HIS A 62 6.57 -2.15 -0.09
C HIS A 62 6.19 -2.98 -1.32
N ASP A 63 6.40 -2.45 -2.53
CA ASP A 63 6.15 -3.14 -3.81
C ASP A 63 7.38 -3.87 -4.37
N ALA A 64 8.54 -3.75 -3.71
CA ALA A 64 9.81 -4.24 -4.21
C ALA A 64 9.81 -5.75 -4.44
N LEU A 65 9.08 -6.50 -3.62
CA LEU A 65 8.98 -7.96 -3.73
C LEU A 65 7.88 -8.45 -4.68
N GLU A 66 6.93 -7.58 -5.02
CA GLU A 66 5.85 -7.87 -5.96
C GLU A 66 6.28 -7.58 -7.41
N ASP A 67 6.83 -6.39 -7.65
CA ASP A 67 7.18 -5.89 -8.98
C ASP A 67 8.68 -6.09 -9.31
N GLY A 68 9.54 -6.11 -8.29
CA GLY A 68 10.97 -6.23 -8.46
C GLY A 68 11.41 -7.46 -9.26
N PRO A 69 10.78 -8.65 -9.14
CA PRO A 69 11.18 -9.80 -9.95
C PRO A 69 11.08 -9.54 -11.46
N HIS A 70 10.01 -8.87 -11.89
CA HIS A 70 9.84 -8.46 -13.28
C HIS A 70 10.82 -7.36 -13.67
N ASN A 71 10.99 -6.35 -12.81
CA ASN A 71 11.78 -5.16 -13.14
C ASN A 71 13.30 -5.39 -13.12
N THR A 72 13.76 -6.38 -12.34
CA THR A 72 15.19 -6.63 -12.10
C THR A 72 15.69 -7.96 -12.67
N GLY A 73 14.78 -8.89 -13.01
CA GLY A 73 15.11 -10.25 -13.41
C GLY A 73 15.60 -11.16 -12.28
N ARG A 74 15.53 -10.70 -11.02
CA ARG A 74 15.96 -11.46 -9.83
C ARG A 74 14.79 -12.20 -9.21
N SER A 75 15.06 -13.28 -8.48
CA SER A 75 13.99 -14.00 -7.78
C SER A 75 13.46 -13.19 -6.59
N HIS A 76 12.23 -13.49 -6.16
CA HIS A 76 11.67 -12.94 -4.93
C HIS A 76 12.60 -13.20 -3.72
N GLN A 77 13.18 -14.41 -3.64
CA GLN A 77 14.11 -14.76 -2.57
C GLN A 77 15.39 -13.90 -2.60
N ASP A 78 15.94 -13.61 -3.77
CA ASP A 78 17.15 -12.79 -3.91
C ASP A 78 16.91 -11.34 -3.47
N LEU A 79 15.77 -10.78 -3.86
CA LEU A 79 15.39 -9.42 -3.48
C LEU A 79 15.13 -9.34 -1.97
N ARG A 80 14.41 -10.31 -1.42
CA ARG A 80 14.14 -10.39 0.01
C ARG A 80 15.41 -10.58 0.83
N ALA A 81 16.33 -11.44 0.39
CA ALA A 81 17.62 -11.65 1.05
C ALA A 81 18.44 -10.36 1.09
N GLU A 82 18.39 -9.55 0.03
CA GLU A 82 19.02 -8.24 0.00
C GLU A 82 18.40 -7.25 0.99
N ILE A 83 17.08 -7.19 1.08
CA ILE A 83 16.38 -6.35 2.07
C ILE A 83 16.79 -6.75 3.49
N VAL A 84 16.85 -8.06 3.79
CA VAL A 84 17.33 -8.55 5.09
C VAL A 84 18.77 -8.12 5.36
N ARG A 85 19.65 -8.26 4.35
CA ARG A 85 21.08 -7.94 4.48
C ARG A 85 21.32 -6.45 4.75
N ARG A 86 20.60 -5.55 4.06
CA ARG A 86 20.81 -4.10 4.17
C ARG A 86 20.01 -3.46 5.32
N PHE A 87 18.78 -3.91 5.55
CA PHE A 87 17.82 -3.21 6.41
C PHE A 87 17.34 -4.05 7.60
N GLY A 88 17.66 -5.35 7.62
CA GLY A 88 17.32 -6.27 8.70
C GLY A 88 16.01 -7.04 8.49
N LYS A 89 15.80 -8.05 9.33
CA LYS A 89 14.68 -9.00 9.23
C LYS A 89 13.31 -8.32 9.40
N GLU A 90 13.22 -7.29 10.23
CA GLU A 90 11.95 -6.61 10.49
C GLU A 90 11.48 -5.80 9.28
N ALA A 91 12.38 -5.08 8.60
CA ALA A 91 12.05 -4.39 7.34
C ALA A 91 11.55 -5.39 6.30
N ALA A 92 12.25 -6.51 6.11
CA ALA A 92 11.83 -7.55 5.18
C ALA A 92 10.46 -8.15 5.53
N ARG A 93 10.18 -8.41 6.81
CA ARG A 93 8.87 -8.90 7.27
C ARG A 93 7.74 -7.92 6.96
N LEU A 94 7.98 -6.61 7.09
CA LEU A 94 6.99 -5.59 6.76
C LEU A 94 6.76 -5.48 5.25
N VAL A 95 7.81 -5.60 4.43
CA VAL A 95 7.68 -5.64 2.97
C VAL A 95 6.93 -6.91 2.52
N ASP A 96 7.23 -8.06 3.11
CA ASP A 96 6.47 -9.30 2.87
C ASP A 96 4.98 -9.10 3.17
N ALA A 97 4.65 -8.45 4.29
CA ALA A 97 3.27 -8.20 4.70
C ALA A 97 2.52 -7.23 3.78
N ALA A 98 3.24 -6.40 3.02
CA ALA A 98 2.65 -5.48 2.05
C ALA A 98 2.46 -6.12 0.66
N THR A 99 3.15 -7.24 0.38
CA THR A 99 3.10 -7.94 -0.91
C THR A 99 1.77 -8.68 -1.07
N ASP A 100 0.99 -8.36 -2.11
CA ASP A 100 -0.39 -8.85 -2.31
C ASP A 100 -0.45 -10.33 -2.68
N ALA A 101 0.59 -10.82 -3.37
CA ALA A 101 0.88 -12.24 -3.55
C ALA A 101 2.31 -12.42 -4.05
N THR A 102 3.04 -13.37 -3.48
CA THR A 102 4.20 -13.94 -4.17
C THR A 102 3.67 -14.74 -5.37
N PRO A 103 4.20 -14.55 -6.59
CA PRO A 103 3.99 -15.54 -7.64
C PRO A 103 4.45 -16.89 -7.06
N ASP A 104 3.57 -17.88 -7.03
CA ASP A 104 3.99 -19.25 -6.73
C ASP A 104 5.05 -19.61 -7.80
N PRO A 105 6.25 -20.08 -7.41
CA PRO A 105 7.23 -20.62 -8.35
C PRO A 105 6.65 -21.70 -9.30
N HIS A 106 5.50 -22.29 -8.95
CA HIS A 106 4.92 -23.44 -9.64
C HIS A 106 3.43 -23.31 -10.02
N GLY A 107 2.80 -22.13 -9.87
CA GLY A 107 1.36 -21.98 -10.13
C GLY A 107 0.93 -20.59 -10.60
N PRO A 108 -0.20 -20.47 -11.32
CA PRO A 108 -0.76 -19.17 -11.70
C PRO A 108 -1.15 -18.37 -10.45
N LYS A 109 -0.94 -17.05 -10.48
CA LYS A 109 -1.45 -16.17 -9.41
C LYS A 109 -2.96 -16.40 -9.25
N PRO A 110 -3.48 -16.56 -8.02
CA PRO A 110 -4.91 -16.66 -7.80
C PRO A 110 -5.66 -15.46 -8.37
N ASP A 111 -6.95 -15.65 -8.67
CA ASP A 111 -7.78 -14.58 -9.21
C ASP A 111 -7.82 -13.37 -8.27
N TRP A 112 -8.13 -12.20 -8.84
CA TRP A 112 -8.11 -10.93 -8.12
C TRP A 112 -8.98 -10.95 -6.85
N ALA A 113 -10.19 -11.52 -6.92
CA ALA A 113 -11.13 -11.51 -5.79
C ALA A 113 -10.62 -12.38 -4.64
N THR A 114 -10.06 -13.55 -4.96
CA THR A 114 -9.44 -14.44 -3.96
C THR A 114 -8.28 -13.75 -3.24
N ARG A 115 -7.37 -13.10 -3.98
CA ARG A 115 -6.24 -12.39 -3.37
C ARG A 115 -6.70 -11.23 -2.49
N LYS A 116 -7.68 -10.43 -2.96
CA LYS A 116 -8.20 -9.30 -2.18
C LYS A 116 -8.98 -9.72 -0.94
N ARG A 117 -9.76 -10.80 -0.99
CA ARG A 117 -10.41 -11.38 0.21
C ARG A 117 -9.38 -11.88 1.23
N ALA A 118 -8.33 -12.57 0.77
CA ALA A 118 -7.25 -13.01 1.66
C ALA A 118 -6.55 -11.82 2.33
N TYR A 119 -6.20 -10.79 1.54
CA TYR A 119 -5.61 -9.56 2.05
C TYR A 119 -6.49 -8.88 3.11
N LEU A 120 -7.79 -8.70 2.83
CA LEU A 120 -8.75 -8.13 3.78
C LEU A 120 -8.84 -8.94 5.07
N GLY A 121 -8.88 -10.27 4.99
CA GLY A 121 -8.90 -11.15 6.16
C GLY A 121 -7.65 -11.01 7.04
N HIS A 122 -6.49 -10.84 6.42
CA HIS A 122 -5.21 -10.69 7.13
C HIS A 122 -5.08 -9.36 7.89
N LEU A 123 -5.72 -8.27 7.44
CA LEU A 123 -5.62 -6.96 8.09
C LEU A 123 -6.07 -6.98 9.56
N SER A 124 -7.07 -7.80 9.90
CA SER A 124 -7.57 -7.92 11.27
C SER A 124 -6.48 -8.36 12.26
N GLN A 125 -5.52 -9.17 11.81
CA GLN A 125 -4.42 -9.73 12.61
C GLN A 125 -3.07 -9.05 12.35
N ALA A 126 -3.01 -8.11 11.41
CA ALA A 126 -1.76 -7.46 11.03
C ALA A 126 -1.16 -6.67 12.20
N SER A 127 0.16 -6.66 12.32
CA SER A 127 0.85 -5.83 13.32
C SER A 127 0.61 -4.33 13.08
N VAL A 128 0.70 -3.51 14.13
CA VAL A 128 0.59 -2.03 14.06
C VAL A 128 1.43 -1.45 12.93
N SER A 129 2.69 -1.87 12.81
CA SER A 129 3.62 -1.41 11.78
C SER A 129 3.22 -1.82 10.36
N ALA A 130 2.68 -3.03 10.19
CA ALA A 130 2.18 -3.50 8.89
C ALA A 130 0.92 -2.74 8.48
N LEU A 131 0.03 -2.45 9.44
CA LEU A 131 -1.16 -1.62 9.20
C LEU A 131 -0.78 -0.19 8.79
N LEU A 132 0.25 0.40 9.40
CA LEU A 132 0.76 1.73 9.04
C LEU A 132 1.25 1.78 7.59
N VAL A 133 2.10 0.84 7.20
CA VAL A 133 2.62 0.74 5.82
C VAL A 133 1.48 0.51 4.83
N SER A 134 0.63 -0.47 5.13
CA SER A 134 -0.54 -0.84 4.32
C SER A 134 -1.48 0.35 4.10
N ALA A 135 -1.92 1.03 5.17
CA ALA A 135 -2.84 2.14 5.05
C ALA A 135 -2.21 3.37 4.38
N SER A 136 -0.89 3.58 4.51
CA SER A 136 -0.18 4.66 3.81
C SER A 136 -0.18 4.43 2.30
N ASP A 137 0.06 3.20 1.88
CA ASP A 137 -0.08 2.77 0.48
C ASP A 137 -1.52 3.00 -0.03
N LYS A 138 -2.51 2.44 0.67
CA LYS A 138 -3.93 2.57 0.24
C LYS A 138 -4.41 4.02 0.23
N LEU A 139 -3.94 4.86 1.16
CA LEU A 139 -4.25 6.30 1.12
C LEU A 139 -3.65 6.98 -0.12
N HIS A 140 -2.36 6.74 -0.40
CA HIS A 140 -1.75 7.31 -1.59
C HIS A 140 -2.47 6.86 -2.88
N ASN A 141 -2.81 5.57 -2.96
CA ASN A 141 -3.48 5.03 -4.13
C ASN A 141 -4.92 5.52 -4.29
N SER A 142 -5.71 5.62 -3.21
CA SER A 142 -7.06 6.22 -3.27
C SER A 142 -7.05 7.69 -3.68
N ARG A 143 -6.07 8.48 -3.22
CA ARG A 143 -5.87 9.87 -3.68
C ARG A 143 -5.55 9.91 -5.18
N SER A 144 -4.65 9.04 -5.66
CA SER A 144 -4.33 8.96 -7.09
C SER A 144 -5.54 8.55 -7.93
N ILE A 145 -6.34 7.58 -7.47
CA ILE A 145 -7.59 7.19 -8.14
C ILE A 145 -8.55 8.36 -8.19
N SER A 146 -8.68 9.13 -7.11
CA SER A 146 -9.58 10.30 -7.05
C SER A 146 -9.17 11.40 -8.04
N VAL A 147 -7.87 11.72 -8.10
CA VAL A 147 -7.34 12.70 -9.07
C VAL A 147 -7.54 12.22 -10.50
N ASN A 148 -7.28 10.94 -10.78
CA ASN A 148 -7.47 10.37 -12.10
C ASN A 148 -8.95 10.28 -12.48
N ALA A 149 -9.85 9.98 -11.54
CA ALA A 149 -11.30 9.99 -11.79
C ALA A 149 -11.81 11.40 -12.12
N PHE A 150 -11.21 12.44 -11.54
CA PHE A 150 -11.55 13.83 -11.86
C PHE A 150 -11.06 14.27 -13.25
N THR A 151 -9.94 13.71 -13.71
CA THR A 151 -9.31 14.10 -14.99
C THR A 151 -9.77 13.22 -16.16
N ASP A 152 -9.87 11.91 -15.94
CA ASP A 152 -10.20 10.90 -16.96
C ASP A 152 -11.67 10.42 -16.87
N GLY A 153 -12.45 10.89 -15.89
CA GLY A 153 -13.80 10.40 -15.62
C GLY A 153 -13.80 8.93 -15.19
N GLU A 154 -14.86 8.19 -15.52
CA GLU A 154 -14.95 6.75 -15.19
C GLU A 154 -13.97 5.87 -15.99
N GLY A 155 -13.37 6.39 -17.07
CA GLY A 155 -12.40 5.65 -17.90
C GLY A 155 -11.14 5.23 -17.13
N VAL A 156 -10.82 5.89 -16.01
CA VAL A 156 -9.75 5.48 -15.09
C VAL A 156 -9.89 4.02 -14.65
N PHE A 157 -11.11 3.53 -14.50
CA PHE A 157 -11.39 2.20 -13.95
C PHE A 157 -11.11 1.06 -14.93
N GLU A 158 -10.99 1.35 -16.23
CA GLU A 158 -10.60 0.38 -17.26
C GLU A 158 -9.16 -0.13 -17.06
N ARG A 159 -8.35 0.63 -16.31
CA ARG A 159 -6.96 0.28 -15.96
C ARG A 159 -6.87 -0.74 -14.82
N PHE A 160 -7.99 -1.06 -14.17
CA PHE A 160 -8.05 -1.95 -13.01
C PHE A 160 -8.73 -3.26 -13.38
N THR A 161 -8.12 -4.39 -13.00
CA THR A 161 -8.63 -5.74 -13.25
C THR A 161 -10.08 -5.94 -12.79
N ALA A 162 -10.49 -5.26 -11.71
CA ALA A 162 -11.82 -5.39 -11.12
C ALA A 162 -12.83 -4.34 -11.60
N GLY A 163 -12.44 -3.47 -12.55
CA GLY A 163 -13.24 -2.37 -13.03
C GLY A 163 -13.65 -1.39 -11.91
N LYS A 164 -14.69 -0.59 -12.17
CA LYS A 164 -15.18 0.43 -11.23
C LYS A 164 -15.68 -0.20 -9.93
N ASN A 165 -16.66 -1.09 -10.04
CA ASN A 165 -17.34 -1.64 -8.88
C ASN A 165 -16.37 -2.41 -7.97
N GLY A 166 -15.50 -3.26 -8.52
CA GLY A 166 -14.56 -4.01 -7.69
C GLY A 166 -13.48 -3.12 -7.06
N THR A 167 -13.01 -2.10 -7.78
CA THR A 167 -12.03 -1.15 -7.23
C THR A 167 -12.63 -0.35 -6.08
N VAL A 168 -13.79 0.27 -6.28
CA VAL A 168 -14.45 1.09 -5.24
C VAL A 168 -14.85 0.22 -4.05
N GLN A 169 -15.40 -0.98 -4.30
CA GLN A 169 -15.72 -1.94 -3.23
C GLN A 169 -14.49 -2.32 -2.42
N TYR A 170 -13.37 -2.65 -3.08
CA TYR A 170 -12.15 -3.02 -2.37
C TYR A 170 -11.67 -1.91 -1.43
N TYR A 171 -11.69 -0.65 -1.87
CA TYR A 171 -11.29 0.48 -1.02
C TYR A 171 -12.25 0.74 0.14
N ARG A 172 -13.56 0.55 -0.06
CA ARG A 172 -14.55 0.59 1.02
C ARG A 172 -14.28 -0.49 2.06
N LEU A 173 -14.10 -1.74 1.63
CA LEU A 173 -13.81 -2.86 2.52
C LEU A 173 -12.48 -2.71 3.24
N LEU A 174 -11.47 -2.10 2.60
CA LEU A 174 -10.22 -1.72 3.26
C LEU A 174 -10.48 -0.71 4.39
N ALA A 175 -11.23 0.35 4.13
CA ALA A 175 -11.55 1.36 5.13
C ALA A 175 -12.30 0.76 6.34
N ASP A 176 -13.26 -0.15 6.08
CA ASP A 176 -13.98 -0.89 7.11
C ASP A 176 -13.01 -1.80 7.91
N ALA A 177 -12.11 -2.52 7.25
CA ALA A 177 -11.13 -3.39 7.90
C ALA A 177 -10.15 -2.62 8.79
N TYR A 178 -9.67 -1.45 8.36
CA TYR A 178 -8.84 -0.58 9.21
C TYR A 178 -9.62 0.01 10.38
N HIS A 179 -10.90 0.35 10.19
CA HIS A 179 -11.77 0.78 11.28
C HIS A 179 -11.97 -0.31 12.33
N MET A 180 -12.12 -1.57 11.92
CA MET A 180 -12.16 -2.70 12.83
C MET A 180 -10.82 -2.89 13.56
N ALA A 181 -9.70 -2.81 12.82
CA ALA A 181 -8.36 -2.91 13.42
C ALA A 181 -8.09 -1.81 14.45
N ALA A 182 -8.67 -0.62 14.29
CA ALA A 182 -8.57 0.50 15.23
C ALA A 182 -9.10 0.18 16.63
N GLN A 183 -9.97 -0.82 16.77
CA GLN A 183 -10.53 -1.24 18.06
C GLN A 183 -9.54 -2.07 18.91
N ARG A 184 -8.44 -2.55 18.32
CA ARG A 184 -7.42 -3.31 19.04
C ARG A 184 -6.62 -2.37 19.97
N PRO A 185 -6.41 -2.72 21.26
CA PRO A 185 -5.76 -1.83 22.22
C PRO A 185 -4.40 -1.26 21.76
N GLU A 186 -3.56 -2.10 21.16
CA GLU A 186 -2.24 -1.71 20.67
C GLU A 186 -2.29 -0.76 19.46
N VAL A 187 -3.37 -0.80 18.68
CA VAL A 187 -3.61 0.12 17.56
C VAL A 187 -4.23 1.41 18.07
N ALA A 188 -5.22 1.31 18.96
CA ALA A 188 -5.88 2.45 19.60
C ALA A 188 -4.88 3.34 20.37
N ALA A 189 -3.81 2.75 20.90
CA ALA A 189 -2.71 3.46 21.55
C ALA A 189 -1.82 4.29 20.60
N ARG A 190 -2.12 4.34 19.29
CA ARG A 190 -1.32 5.04 18.25
C ARG A 190 -2.17 6.13 17.55
N PRO A 191 -2.29 7.35 18.12
CA PRO A 191 -3.18 8.39 17.61
C PRO A 191 -2.92 8.80 16.15
N ARG A 192 -1.65 8.82 15.72
CA ARG A 192 -1.30 9.14 14.33
C ARG A 192 -1.76 8.05 13.34
N LEU A 193 -1.68 6.78 13.72
CA LEU A 193 -2.22 5.68 12.91
C LEU A 193 -3.75 5.76 12.79
N LEU A 194 -4.44 6.13 13.86
CA LEU A 194 -5.89 6.37 13.81
C LEU A 194 -6.24 7.54 12.87
N ALA A 195 -5.43 8.60 12.88
CA ALA A 195 -5.60 9.73 11.97
C ALA A 195 -5.41 9.32 10.49
N LEU A 196 -4.45 8.44 10.20
CA LEU A 196 -4.25 7.86 8.88
C LEU A 196 -5.48 7.06 8.41
N PHE A 197 -6.02 6.19 9.25
CA PHE A 197 -7.24 5.44 8.92
C PHE A 197 -8.44 6.35 8.67
N ALA A 198 -8.61 7.37 9.50
CA ALA A 198 -9.67 8.37 9.32
C ALA A 198 -9.49 9.16 8.01
N GLU A 199 -8.25 9.44 7.60
CA GLU A 199 -7.99 10.11 6.34
C GLU A 199 -8.27 9.23 5.13
N LEU A 200 -7.90 7.95 5.19
CA LEU A 200 -8.28 6.98 4.18
C LEU A 200 -9.80 6.90 4.05
N GLU A 201 -10.53 6.77 5.16
CA GLU A 201 -12.00 6.73 5.18
C GLU A 201 -12.61 7.98 4.53
N ARG A 202 -12.08 9.18 4.84
CA ARG A 202 -12.53 10.43 4.21
C ARG A 202 -12.27 10.43 2.71
N THR A 203 -11.09 9.97 2.28
CA THR A 203 -10.70 9.93 0.87
C THR A 203 -11.58 8.97 0.08
N VAL A 204 -11.82 7.76 0.61
CA VAL A 204 -12.70 6.76 0.00
C VAL A 204 -14.14 7.26 -0.07
N SER A 205 -14.64 7.89 1.00
CA SER A 205 -16.00 8.47 1.02
C SER A 205 -16.17 9.59 -0.01
N ALA A 206 -15.14 10.42 -0.20
CA ALA A 206 -15.15 11.47 -1.21
C ALA A 206 -15.17 10.89 -2.63
N LEU A 207 -14.38 9.84 -2.89
CA LEU A 207 -14.40 9.13 -4.17
C LEU A 207 -15.78 8.52 -4.47
N GLU A 208 -16.38 7.82 -3.51
CA GLU A 208 -17.73 7.26 -3.67
C GLU A 208 -18.76 8.35 -3.97
N THR A 209 -18.71 9.46 -3.24
CA THR A 209 -19.61 10.60 -3.44
C THR A 209 -19.44 11.20 -4.84
N ALA A 210 -18.19 11.38 -5.29
CA ALA A 210 -17.90 11.90 -6.62
C ALA A 210 -18.42 10.99 -7.75
N LEU A 211 -18.53 9.69 -7.49
CA LEU A 211 -19.08 8.70 -8.42
C LEU A 211 -20.60 8.48 -8.25
N GLY A 212 -21.26 9.23 -7.36
CA GLY A 212 -22.69 9.07 -7.09
C GLY A 212 -23.05 7.76 -6.38
N LEU A 213 -22.11 7.19 -5.61
CA LEU A 213 -22.27 5.90 -4.93
C LEU A 213 -22.47 6.07 -3.42
N GLY A 214 -23.34 5.24 -2.84
CA GLY A 214 -23.54 5.14 -1.40
C GLY A 214 -22.77 3.98 -0.78
N LYS A 215 -22.21 4.18 0.42
CA LYS A 215 -21.36 3.20 1.14
C LYS A 215 -21.99 1.81 1.24
N GLU A 216 -23.25 1.73 1.66
CA GLU A 216 -23.94 0.45 1.85
C GLU A 216 -24.12 -0.31 0.53
N ALA A 217 -24.41 0.41 -0.57
CA ALA A 217 -24.52 -0.21 -1.89
C ALA A 217 -23.16 -0.73 -2.38
N VAL A 218 -22.08 0.03 -2.15
CA VAL A 218 -20.72 -0.34 -2.56
C VAL A 218 -20.25 -1.62 -1.87
N ARG A 219 -20.57 -1.81 -0.58
CA ARG A 219 -20.15 -3.00 0.18
C ARG A 219 -20.61 -4.32 -0.42
N VAL A 220 -21.79 -4.33 -1.03
CA VAL A 220 -22.46 -5.53 -1.52
C VAL A 220 -22.32 -5.73 -3.04
N PHE A 221 -21.40 -5.02 -3.69
CA PHE A 221 -21.12 -5.27 -5.10
C PHE A 221 -20.63 -6.71 -5.33
N ALA A 222 -20.99 -7.29 -6.48
CA ALA A 222 -20.66 -8.69 -6.81
C ALA A 222 -19.16 -9.07 -6.78
N PRO A 223 -18.18 -8.19 -7.10
CA PRO A 223 -16.78 -8.62 -7.19
C PRO A 223 -16.15 -9.18 -5.90
N LEU A 224 -16.58 -8.70 -4.73
CA LEU A 224 -16.13 -9.19 -3.41
C LEU A 224 -17.30 -9.53 -2.46
N GLY A 225 -18.53 -9.56 -2.97
CA GLY A 225 -19.75 -9.90 -2.23
C GLY A 225 -19.98 -11.40 -2.08
#